data_AF-A0A961D111-F1
#
_entry.id   AF-A0A961D111-F1
#
_cell.length_a   1.000
_cell.length_b   1.000
_cell.length_c   1.000
_cell.angle_alpha   90.00
_cell.angle_beta   90.00
_cell.angle_gamma   90.00
#
_symmetry.space_group_name_H-M   'P 1'
#
loop_
_entity.id
_entity.type
_entity.pdbx_description
1 polymer ?
#
loop_
_entity_poly.entity_id
_entity_poly.type
_entity_poly.pdbx_seq_one_letter_code
_entity_poly.pdbx_strand_id
1 'polypeptide(L)' 'MDTRLPSGTPAHVGHGEGAERGLVVIPDIWGLRPLFSDLCDDLAERTGWWVASFDPFAGVEMPGADDPDGFDR' A
#
# COMPACT_ATOMS: atom_id res chain seq x y z
N MET A 1 5.91 9.22 -1.71
CA MET A 1 7.18 8.96 -0.95
C MET A 1 7.20 7.57 -0.36
N ASP A 2 8.23 6.76 -0.65
CA ASP A 2 8.41 5.45 0.00
C ASP A 2 8.96 5.57 1.43
N THR A 3 8.46 4.73 2.33
CA THR A 3 8.83 4.69 3.75
C THR A 3 8.62 3.30 4.36
N ARG A 4 8.94 3.15 5.64
CA ARG A 4 8.61 1.97 6.45
C ARG A 4 7.79 2.38 7.67
N LEU A 5 6.72 1.62 7.93
CA LEU A 5 5.93 1.76 9.15
C LEU A 5 6.73 1.29 10.38
N PRO A 6 6.33 1.62 11.63
CA PRO A 6 7.00 1.12 12.83
C PRO A 6 7.11 -0.41 12.92
N SER A 7 6.22 -1.15 12.24
CA SER A 7 6.27 -2.61 12.08
C SER A 7 7.37 -3.09 11.13
N GLY A 8 8.04 -2.20 10.41
CA GLY A 8 8.95 -2.52 9.31
C GLY A 8 8.26 -2.68 7.95
N THR A 9 6.92 -2.69 7.91
CA THR A 9 6.12 -2.84 6.68
C THR A 9 6.42 -1.74 5.67
N PRO A 10 6.80 -2.09 4.41
CA PRO A 10 6.97 -1.11 3.35
C PRO A 10 5.66 -0.36 3.05
N ALA A 11 5.76 0.95 2.90
CA ALA A 11 4.63 1.81 2.58
C ALA A 11 5.03 2.92 1.60
N HIS A 12 4.03 3.46 0.91
CA HIS A 12 4.13 4.65 0.10
C HIS A 12 3.11 5.68 0.58
N VAL A 13 3.53 6.94 0.67
CA VAL A 13 2.68 8.05 1.12
C VAL A 13 2.75 9.20 0.10
N GLY A 14 1.62 9.51 -0.52
CA GLY A 14 1.39 10.73 -1.29
C GLY A 14 1.17 11.93 -0.35
N HIS A 15 1.74 13.07 -0.72
CA HIS A 15 1.80 14.26 0.14
C HIS A 15 0.51 15.09 0.07
N GLY A 16 -0.08 15.37 1.22
CA GLY A 16 -1.16 16.35 1.35
C GLY A 16 -0.71 17.55 2.19
N GLU A 17 -1.09 18.77 1.78
CA GLU A 17 -0.74 20.00 2.51
C GLU A 17 -1.93 20.47 3.37
N GLY A 18 -1.72 20.63 4.69
CA GLY A 18 -2.76 21.12 5.60
C GLY A 18 -3.98 20.19 5.78
N ALA A 19 -3.86 18.92 5.39
CA ALA A 19 -4.99 18.00 5.34
C ALA A 19 -5.56 17.66 6.73
N GLU A 20 -6.87 17.86 6.91
CA GLU A 20 -7.61 17.40 8.10
C GLU A 20 -7.99 15.90 8.03
N ARG A 21 -7.78 15.27 6.87
CA ARG A 21 -8.17 13.87 6.59
C ARG A 21 -7.07 13.14 5.85
N GLY A 22 -7.08 11.82 5.98
CA GLY A 22 -6.23 10.91 5.22
C GLY A 22 -7.02 9.78 4.59
N LEU A 23 -6.46 9.20 3.53
CA LEU A 23 -7.00 8.04 2.83
C LEU A 23 -5.97 6.91 2.83
N VAL A 24 -6.45 5.68 3.04
CA VAL A 24 -5.62 4.47 2.97
C VAL A 24 -6.09 3.63 1.79
N VAL A 25 -5.18 3.34 0.87
CA VAL A 25 -5.38 2.44 -0.28
C VAL A 25 -4.84 1.07 0.08
N ILE A 26 -5.72 0.07 0.12
CA ILE A 26 -5.37 -1.33 0.35
C ILE A 26 -5.09 -1.99 -1.01
N PRO A 27 -3.84 -2.44 -1.28
CA PRO A 27 -3.52 -3.13 -2.52
C PRO A 27 -4.28 -4.45 -2.67
N ASP A 28 -4.65 -4.77 -3.90
CA ASP A 28 -5.09 -6.11 -4.30
C ASP A 28 -3.91 -6.93 -4.86
N ILE A 29 -4.21 -8.00 -5.62
CA ILE A 29 -3.24 -8.85 -6.34
C ILE A 29 -2.06 -9.22 -5.43
N TRP A 30 -2.38 -9.86 -4.30
CA TRP A 30 -1.38 -10.39 -3.37
C TRP A 30 -0.41 -9.35 -2.81
N GLY A 31 -0.82 -8.09 -2.68
CA GLY A 31 -0.02 -7.07 -2.01
C GLY A 31 1.06 -6.45 -2.89
N LEU A 32 0.88 -6.43 -4.22
CA LEU A 32 1.74 -5.71 -5.16
C LEU A 32 1.62 -4.17 -5.02
N ARG A 33 1.88 -3.65 -3.81
CA ARG A 33 1.83 -2.24 -3.41
C ARG A 33 2.56 -1.29 -4.37
N PRO A 34 3.72 -1.62 -4.99
CA PRO A 34 4.35 -0.73 -5.96
C PRO A 34 3.44 -0.30 -7.12
N LEU A 35 2.44 -1.11 -7.50
CA LEU A 35 1.47 -0.76 -8.55
C LEU A 35 0.54 0.39 -8.16
N PHE A 36 0.46 0.72 -6.87
CA PHE A 36 -0.46 1.71 -6.31
C PHE A 36 0.23 3.02 -5.90
N SER A 37 1.55 3.14 -6.05
CA SER A 37 2.29 4.36 -5.67
C SER A 37 1.77 5.59 -6.41
N ASP A 38 1.68 5.52 -7.74
CA ASP A 38 1.22 6.63 -8.58
C ASP A 38 -0.24 7.02 -8.27
N LEU A 39 -1.09 6.03 -7.96
CA LEU A 39 -2.46 6.29 -7.53
C LEU A 39 -2.51 7.09 -6.23
N CYS A 40 -1.60 6.82 -5.28
CA CYS A 40 -1.54 7.58 -4.03
C CYS A 40 -1.14 9.04 -4.29
N ASP A 41 -0.14 9.26 -5.15
CA ASP A 41 0.31 10.60 -5.50
C ASP A 41 -0.80 11.38 -6.24
N ASP A 42 -1.44 10.77 -7.23
CA ASP A 42 -2.56 11.37 -7.99
C ASP A 42 -3.75 11.72 -7.09
N LEU A 43 -4.13 10.82 -6.18
CA LEU A 43 -5.23 11.08 -5.25
C LEU A 43 -4.88 12.17 -4.25
N ALA A 44 -3.64 12.21 -3.76
CA ALA A 44 -3.17 13.25 -2.87
C ALA A 44 -3.20 14.62 -3.55
N GLU A 45 -2.72 14.73 -4.79
CA GLU A 45 -2.77 15.97 -5.57
C GLU A 45 -4.22 16.44 -5.80
N ARG A 46 -5.11 15.52 -6.16
CA ARG A 46 -6.52 15.86 -6.48
C ARG A 46 -7.35 16.25 -5.28
N THR A 47 -7.03 15.74 -4.10
CA THR A 47 -7.85 15.91 -2.88
C THR A 47 -7.21 16.85 -1.86
N GLY A 48 -5.90 17.08 -1.96
CA GLY A 48 -5.09 17.72 -0.92
C GLY A 48 -4.91 16.86 0.33
N TRP A 49 -5.33 15.59 0.33
CA TRP A 49 -5.22 14.70 1.49
C TRP A 49 -3.90 13.95 1.54
N TRP A 50 -3.50 13.51 2.73
CA TRP A 50 -2.48 12.48 2.85
C TRP A 50 -3.06 11.15 2.36
N VAL A 51 -2.40 10.50 1.42
CA VAL A 51 -2.84 9.20 0.88
C VAL A 51 -1.74 8.19 1.06
N ALA A 52 -2.04 7.03 1.64
CA ALA A 52 -1.03 6.01 1.90
C ALA A 52 -1.46 4.63 1.38
N SER A 53 -0.49 3.87 0.90
CA SER A 53 -0.62 2.43 0.65
C SER A 53 0.51 1.69 1.34
N PHE A 54 0.28 0.46 1.76
CA PHE A 54 1.27 -0.39 2.43
C PHE A 54 1.16 -1.81 1.94
N ASP A 55 2.23 -2.59 2.10
CA ASP A 55 2.23 -4.01 1.77
C ASP A 55 1.46 -4.81 2.86
N PRO A 56 0.26 -5.36 2.56
CA PRO A 56 -0.56 -6.06 3.54
C PRO A 56 0.00 -7.43 3.92
N PHE A 57 0.92 -7.99 3.13
CA PHE A 57 1.52 -9.31 3.34
C PHE A 57 3.01 -9.23 3.66
N ALA A 58 3.49 -8.07 4.11
CA ALA A 58 4.90 -7.87 4.43
C ALA A 58 5.40 -8.93 5.43
N GLY A 59 6.42 -9.70 5.01
CA GLY A 59 7.01 -10.77 5.82
C GLY A 59 6.28 -12.12 5.73
N VAL A 60 5.23 -12.22 4.92
CA VAL A 60 4.56 -13.48 4.58
C VAL A 60 5.06 -13.97 3.23
N GLU A 61 5.42 -15.25 3.15
CA GLU A 61 5.72 -15.89 1.89
C GLU A 61 4.40 -16.24 1.19
N MET A 62 4.16 -15.62 0.03
CA MET A 62 2.94 -15.82 -0.71
C MET A 62 3.06 -17.08 -1.58
N PRO A 63 2.03 -17.94 -1.65
CA PRO A 63 1.99 -19.05 -2.57
C PRO A 63 2.21 -18.59 -4.01
N GLY A 64 2.92 -19.40 -4.77
CA GLY A 64 3.08 -19.20 -6.20
C GLY A 64 1.76 -19.33 -6.93
N ALA A 65 1.70 -18.81 -8.17
CA ALA A 65 0.51 -18.95 -9.01
C ALA A 65 0.13 -20.41 -9.33
N ASP A 66 1.05 -21.34 -9.08
CA ASP A 66 0.90 -22.79 -9.22
C ASP A 66 0.33 -23.49 -7.97
N ASP A 67 0.18 -22.80 -6.84
CA ASP A 67 -0.36 -23.35 -5.58
C ASP A 67 -1.48 -22.45 -5.01
N PRO A 68 -2.67 -22.43 -5.67
CA PRO A 68 -3.78 -21.57 -5.25
C PRO A 68 -4.34 -21.90 -3.86
N ASP A 69 -4.15 -23.14 -3.39
CA ASP A 69 -4.59 -23.61 -2.07
C ASP A 69 -3.50 -23.44 -0.99
N GLY A 70 -2.38 -22.79 -1.32
CA GLY A 70 -1.21 -22.66 -0.43
C GLY A 70 -1.46 -21.87 0.86
N PHE A 71 -2.58 -21.16 0.96
CA PHE A 71 -3.01 -20.45 2.17
C PHE A 71 -3.77 -21.31 3.18
N ASP A 72 -4.28 -22.48 2.77
CA ASP A 72 -5.09 -23.37 3.61
C ASP A 72 -4.26 -24.41 4.40
N ARG A 73 -2.92 -24.27 4.39
CA ARG A 73 -1.99 -25.21 5.04
C ARG A 73 -1.47 -24.74 6.40
#